data_AF-A0A0D9WJQ9-F1
#
_entry.id   AF-A0A0D9WJQ9-F1
#
_cell.length_a   1.000
_cell.length_b   1.000
_cell.length_c   1.000
_cell.angle_alpha   90.00
_cell.angle_beta   90.00
_cell.angle_gamma   90.00
#
_symmetry.space_group_name_H-M   'P 1'
#
loop_
_entity.id
_entity.type
_entity.pdbx_description
1 polymer ?
#
loop_
_entity_poly.entity_id
_entity_poly.type
_entity_poly.pdbx_seq_one_letter_code
_entity_poly.pdbx_strand_id
1 'polypeptide(L)'
;MSSVVNKLANATERESSETQALIADIRKALVGMRSIAVEYEKDGKSDKASGRSTLTPKWRSPDHVMLLQVKQLEKAALELVASYEDCACYAEAIREVPRAYQSSDQRTDFEKLIEAEVNKVKGASSTSLENHPLIRQFREAVWKVHHEGQSMPGDEQEDIVMTSTQTSLLNITCPLTGKPVTQLTEPVRSADCRHIYEKVPIMHYMKNQRPPKCPIAGCPRVLQVGRVICDSLLQVEIEELRSSGPSAPSAENIEDLADDEDDSNE
;
A
#
# COMPACT_ATOMS: atom_id res chain seq x y z
N MET A 1 -5.77 13.50 -33.48
CA MET A 1 -6.41 13.73 -32.17
C MET A 1 -6.72 15.22 -32.05
N SER A 2 -7.95 15.59 -31.69
CA SER A 2 -8.37 16.99 -31.58
C SER A 2 -7.51 17.75 -30.56
N SER A 3 -7.14 19.00 -30.86
CA SER A 3 -6.40 19.89 -29.95
C SER A 3 -7.03 19.98 -28.55
N VAL A 4 -8.37 19.85 -28.48
CA VAL A 4 -9.14 19.85 -27.23
C VAL A 4 -8.91 18.57 -26.41
N VAL A 5 -8.87 17.41 -27.05
CA VAL A 5 -8.63 16.11 -26.39
C VAL A 5 -7.23 16.07 -25.78
N ASN A 6 -6.23 16.62 -26.46
CA ASN A 6 -4.87 16.71 -25.93
C ASN A 6 -4.79 17.65 -24.72
N LYS A 7 -5.51 18.78 -24.74
CA LYS A 7 -5.59 19.70 -23.59
C LYS A 7 -6.28 19.05 -22.39
N LEU A 8 -7.38 18.32 -22.64
CA LEU A 8 -8.08 17.54 -21.62
C LEU A 8 -7.16 16.48 -21.03
N ALA A 9 -6.48 15.68 -21.86
CA ALA A 9 -5.55 14.66 -21.40
C ALA A 9 -4.46 15.24 -20.48
N ASN A 10 -3.82 16.33 -20.89
CA ASN A 10 -2.79 16.99 -20.09
C ASN A 10 -3.33 17.54 -18.76
N ALA A 11 -4.55 18.11 -18.77
CA ALA A 11 -5.19 18.61 -17.55
C ALA A 11 -5.50 17.45 -16.58
N THR A 12 -6.08 16.37 -17.09
CA THR A 12 -6.41 15.18 -16.28
C THR A 12 -5.18 14.47 -15.75
N GLU A 13 -4.06 14.48 -16.49
CA GLU A 13 -2.80 13.91 -16.02
C GLU A 13 -2.19 14.74 -14.87
N ARG A 14 -2.29 16.07 -14.93
CA ARG A 14 -1.88 16.95 -13.83
C ARG A 14 -2.73 16.73 -12.58
N GLU A 15 -4.06 16.75 -12.70
CA GLU A 15 -4.99 16.51 -11.59
C GLU A 15 -4.79 15.11 -10.98
N SER A 16 -4.56 14.09 -11.82
CA SER A 16 -4.25 12.73 -11.36
C SER A 16 -2.95 12.68 -10.57
N SER A 17 -1.90 13.40 -11.01
CA SER A 17 -0.64 13.50 -10.27
C SER A 17 -0.80 14.20 -8.91
N GLU A 18 -1.59 15.27 -8.85
CA GLU A 18 -1.87 15.98 -7.58
C GLU A 18 -2.66 15.09 -6.62
N THR A 19 -3.64 14.34 -7.13
CA THR A 19 -4.41 13.39 -6.33
C THR A 19 -3.53 12.24 -5.80
N GLN A 20 -2.57 11.75 -6.59
CA GLN A 20 -1.60 10.76 -6.11
C GLN A 20 -0.72 11.30 -4.98
N ALA A 21 -0.34 12.58 -5.03
CA ALA A 21 0.41 13.21 -3.95
C ALA A 21 -0.44 13.31 -2.66
N LEU A 22 -1.71 13.71 -2.78
CA LEU A 22 -2.64 13.74 -1.65
C LEU A 22 -2.82 12.34 -1.04
N ILE A 23 -3.03 11.32 -1.88
CA ILE A 23 -3.12 9.92 -1.44
C ILE A 23 -1.85 9.49 -0.69
N ALA A 24 -0.67 9.88 -1.18
CA ALA A 24 0.60 9.58 -0.53
C ALA A 24 0.65 10.17 0.88
N ASP A 25 0.20 11.41 1.03
CA ASP A 25 0.16 12.09 2.34
C ASP A 25 -0.89 11.49 3.28
N ILE A 26 -2.05 11.05 2.75
CA ILE A 26 -3.04 10.29 3.52
C ILE A 26 -2.43 8.99 4.07
N ARG A 27 -1.71 8.22 3.25
CA ARG A 27 -1.03 6.99 3.70
C ARG A 27 0.00 7.27 4.78
N LYS A 28 0.83 8.30 4.63
CA LYS A 28 1.78 8.72 5.68
C LYS A 28 1.07 9.08 6.98
N ALA A 29 -0.05 9.79 6.92
CA ALA A 29 -0.84 10.13 8.10
C ALA A 29 -1.39 8.88 8.80
N LEU A 30 -1.90 7.90 8.04
CA LEU A 30 -2.36 6.61 8.58
C LEU A 30 -1.24 5.84 9.27
N VAL A 31 -0.04 5.80 8.69
CA VAL A 31 1.15 5.20 9.31
C VAL A 31 1.52 5.92 10.61
N GLY A 32 1.44 7.24 10.63
CA GLY A 32 1.65 8.05 11.83
C GLY A 32 0.62 7.74 12.92
N MET A 33 -0.66 7.69 12.58
CA MET A 33 -1.75 7.34 13.50
C MET A 33 -1.57 5.94 14.09
N ARG A 34 -1.19 4.96 13.26
CA ARG A 34 -0.84 3.61 13.70
C ARG A 34 0.30 3.62 14.71
N SER A 35 1.37 4.36 14.42
CA SER A 35 2.53 4.45 15.30
C SER A 35 2.17 5.06 16.65
N ILE A 36 1.38 6.14 16.66
CA ILE A 36 0.87 6.78 17.88
C ILE A 36 -0.01 5.80 18.67
N ALA A 37 -0.90 5.05 18.00
CA ALA A 37 -1.75 4.06 18.67
C ALA A 37 -0.92 2.95 19.34
N VAL A 38 0.14 2.49 18.68
CA VAL A 38 1.08 1.51 19.24
C VAL A 38 1.80 2.05 20.48
N GLU A 39 2.24 3.31 20.45
CA GLU A 39 2.89 3.92 21.62
C GLU A 39 1.92 4.07 22.80
N TYR A 40 0.68 4.51 22.57
CA TYR A 40 -0.34 4.55 23.62
C TYR A 40 -0.56 3.18 24.27
N GLU A 41 -0.57 2.11 23.48
CA GLU A 41 -0.75 0.75 23.98
C GLU A 41 0.49 0.25 24.77
N LYS A 42 1.72 0.59 24.32
CA LYS A 42 2.96 0.28 25.05
C LYS A 42 3.07 1.01 26.38
N ASP A 43 2.66 2.27 26.43
CA ASP A 43 2.64 3.07 27.67
C ASP A 43 1.66 2.44 28.68
N GLY A 44 0.47 2.05 28.22
CA GLY A 44 -0.49 1.29 29.03
C GLY A 44 0.04 -0.06 29.53
N LYS A 45 0.85 -0.78 28.72
CA LYS A 45 1.52 -2.02 29.14
C LYS A 45 2.55 -1.79 30.25
N SER A 46 3.31 -0.70 30.16
CA SER A 46 4.38 -0.35 31.11
C SER A 46 3.82 0.05 32.48
N ASP A 47 2.70 0.77 32.52
CA ASP A 47 2.02 1.14 33.76
C ASP A 47 1.51 -0.08 34.56
N LYS A 48 1.03 -1.13 33.86
CA LYS A 48 0.62 -2.40 34.48
C LYS A 48 1.78 -3.13 35.16
N ALA A 49 2.98 -3.07 34.58
CA ALA A 49 4.18 -3.68 35.15
C ALA A 49 4.72 -2.92 36.39
N SER A 50 4.43 -1.62 36.51
CA SER A 50 4.90 -0.77 37.61
C SER A 50 4.05 -0.86 38.89
N GLY A 51 2.91 -1.55 38.90
CA GLY A 51 2.12 -1.82 40.12
C GLY A 51 1.64 -0.56 40.87
N ARG A 52 1.47 0.58 40.21
CA ARG A 52 1.06 1.83 40.86
C ARG A 52 -0.46 1.90 41.02
N SER A 53 -0.97 1.33 42.11
CA SER A 53 -2.37 1.45 42.52
C SER A 53 -2.67 2.89 42.97
N THR A 54 -3.22 3.71 42.08
CA THR A 54 -3.89 4.97 42.48
C THR A 54 -5.40 4.77 42.49
N LEU A 55 -6.04 5.15 43.60
CA LEU A 55 -7.49 5.20 43.80
C LEU A 55 -8.14 6.27 42.89
N THR A 56 -8.15 6.04 41.58
CA THR A 56 -8.89 6.85 40.60
C THR A 56 -10.19 6.14 40.23
N PRO A 57 -11.30 6.88 39.99
CA PRO A 57 -12.51 6.30 39.42
C PRO A 57 -12.19 5.49 38.16
N LYS A 58 -12.83 4.33 37.95
CA LYS A 58 -12.51 3.37 36.87
C LYS A 58 -12.53 3.97 35.45
N TRP A 59 -13.28 5.05 35.20
CA TRP A 59 -13.30 5.79 33.92
C TRP A 59 -12.17 6.83 33.77
N ARG A 60 -11.44 7.15 34.85
CA ARG A 60 -10.22 7.97 34.88
C ARG A 60 -8.94 7.13 35.01
N SER A 61 -9.04 5.79 35.04
CA SER A 61 -7.83 4.97 35.06
C SER A 61 -7.05 5.17 33.75
N PRO A 62 -5.71 5.20 33.79
CA PRO A 62 -4.87 5.34 32.60
C PRO A 62 -5.27 4.34 31.49
N ASP A 63 -5.56 3.09 31.87
CA ASP A 63 -6.02 2.03 30.96
C ASP A 63 -7.28 2.38 30.16
N HIS A 64 -8.28 3.01 30.78
CA HIS A 64 -9.54 3.33 30.13
C HIS A 64 -9.42 4.56 29.21
N VAL A 65 -8.50 5.48 29.55
CA VAL A 65 -8.20 6.66 28.73
C VAL A 65 -7.39 6.26 27.49
N MET A 66 -6.39 5.37 27.64
CA MET A 66 -5.57 4.87 26.53
C MET A 66 -6.41 4.06 25.53
N LEU A 67 -7.26 3.13 26.01
CA LEU A 67 -8.17 2.37 25.15
C LEU A 67 -9.14 3.28 24.38
N LEU A 68 -9.61 4.36 25.01
CA LEU A 68 -10.48 5.34 24.36
C LEU A 68 -9.74 6.12 23.26
N GLN A 69 -8.47 6.49 23.49
CA GLN A 69 -7.64 7.19 22.51
C GLN A 69 -7.29 6.30 21.31
N VAL A 70 -6.94 5.03 21.52
CA VAL A 70 -6.69 4.07 20.43
C VAL A 70 -7.95 3.88 19.58
N LYS A 71 -9.12 3.75 20.19
CA LYS A 71 -10.40 3.68 19.46
C LYS A 71 -10.74 4.95 18.68
N GLN A 72 -10.40 6.12 19.22
CA GLN A 72 -10.55 7.39 18.49
C GLN A 72 -9.63 7.45 17.27
N LEU A 73 -8.38 6.99 17.42
CA LEU A 73 -7.44 6.89 16.30
C LEU A 73 -7.92 5.89 15.25
N GLU A 74 -8.46 4.73 15.65
CA GLU A 74 -9.02 3.75 14.71
C GLU A 74 -10.20 4.35 13.93
N LYS A 75 -11.12 5.02 14.62
CA LYS A 75 -12.25 5.70 13.95
C LYS A 75 -11.77 6.75 12.96
N ALA A 76 -10.82 7.60 13.36
CA ALA A 76 -10.26 8.60 12.47
C ALA A 76 -9.51 7.96 11.29
N ALA A 77 -8.86 6.81 11.49
CA ALA A 77 -8.20 6.06 10.42
C ALA A 77 -9.22 5.51 9.42
N LEU A 78 -10.36 4.99 9.89
CA LEU A 78 -11.48 4.56 9.03
C LEU A 78 -12.00 5.72 8.18
N GLU A 79 -12.28 6.88 8.78
CA GLU A 79 -12.73 8.08 8.06
C GLU A 79 -11.71 8.53 7.00
N LEU A 80 -10.43 8.47 7.34
CA LEU A 80 -9.35 8.85 6.44
C LEU A 80 -9.17 7.86 5.27
N VAL A 81 -9.33 6.55 5.51
CA VAL A 81 -9.33 5.53 4.45
C VAL A 81 -10.54 5.69 3.53
N ALA A 82 -11.73 6.02 4.06
CA ALA A 82 -12.90 6.29 3.24
C ALA A 82 -12.66 7.47 2.30
N SER A 83 -12.07 8.57 2.82
CA SER A 83 -11.68 9.71 1.98
C SER A 83 -10.62 9.34 0.94
N TYR A 84 -9.71 8.43 1.26
CA TYR A 84 -8.71 7.92 0.31
C TYR A 84 -9.36 7.16 -0.85
N GLU A 85 -10.30 6.26 -0.56
CA GLU A 85 -11.03 5.49 -1.58
C GLU A 85 -11.83 6.43 -2.50
N ASP A 86 -12.46 7.45 -1.92
CA ASP A 86 -13.14 8.49 -2.68
C ASP A 86 -12.17 9.23 -3.63
N CYS A 87 -11.03 9.72 -3.12
CA CYS A 87 -10.01 10.38 -3.93
C CYS A 87 -9.50 9.48 -5.07
N ALA A 88 -9.28 8.20 -4.81
CA ALA A 88 -8.87 7.23 -5.82
C ALA A 88 -9.95 7.05 -6.92
N CYS A 89 -11.22 6.94 -6.53
CA CYS A 89 -12.34 6.86 -7.46
C CYS A 89 -12.45 8.12 -8.33
N TYR A 90 -12.30 9.31 -7.72
CA TYR A 90 -12.32 10.57 -8.47
C TYR A 90 -11.16 10.67 -9.45
N ALA A 91 -9.94 10.32 -9.05
CA ALA A 91 -8.77 10.34 -9.94
C ALA A 91 -8.95 9.41 -11.14
N GLU A 92 -9.48 8.20 -10.91
CA GLU A 92 -9.75 7.25 -11.98
C GLU A 92 -10.82 7.76 -12.94
N ALA A 93 -11.94 8.26 -12.42
CA ALA A 93 -13.02 8.81 -13.22
C ALA A 93 -12.55 9.99 -14.08
N ILE A 94 -11.80 10.94 -13.49
CA ILE A 94 -11.24 12.10 -14.19
C ILE A 94 -10.31 11.66 -15.33
N ARG A 95 -9.51 10.61 -15.12
CA ARG A 95 -8.59 10.07 -16.15
C ARG A 95 -9.32 9.47 -17.36
N GLU A 96 -10.56 9.02 -17.20
CA GLU A 96 -11.36 8.47 -18.30
C GLU A 96 -12.15 9.55 -19.06
N VAL A 97 -12.31 10.76 -18.51
CA VAL A 97 -13.00 11.90 -19.15
C VAL A 97 -12.51 12.20 -20.57
N PRO A 98 -11.19 12.27 -20.88
CA PRO A 98 -10.73 12.56 -22.23
C PRO A 98 -11.11 11.48 -23.25
N ARG A 99 -11.31 10.23 -22.79
CA ARG A 99 -11.74 9.11 -23.63
C ARG A 99 -13.26 9.09 -23.83
N ALA A 100 -14.01 9.48 -22.80
CA ALA A 100 -15.46 9.59 -22.85
C ALA A 100 -15.93 10.84 -23.63
N TYR A 101 -15.08 11.86 -23.76
CA TYR A 101 -15.40 13.11 -24.44
C TYR A 101 -15.66 12.92 -25.95
N GLN A 102 -16.82 13.38 -26.40
CA GLN A 102 -17.18 13.46 -27.82
C GLN A 102 -17.27 14.93 -28.24
N SER A 103 -16.50 15.31 -29.26
CA SER A 103 -16.57 16.67 -29.82
C SER A 103 -17.91 16.89 -30.51
N SER A 104 -18.63 17.94 -30.11
CA SER A 104 -19.86 18.39 -30.76
C SER A 104 -19.89 19.91 -30.86
N ASP A 105 -20.79 20.44 -31.69
CA ASP A 105 -21.00 21.89 -31.83
C ASP A 105 -21.74 22.52 -30.62
N GLN A 106 -22.21 21.70 -29.68
CA GLN A 106 -22.89 22.14 -28.46
C GLN A 106 -21.92 22.24 -27.28
N ARG A 107 -22.22 23.13 -26.33
CA ARG A 107 -21.47 23.25 -25.07
C ARG A 107 -21.55 21.94 -24.29
N THR A 108 -20.41 21.33 -24.02
CA THR A 108 -20.31 20.16 -23.16
C THR A 108 -20.49 20.54 -21.70
N ASP A 109 -21.35 19.80 -21.00
CA ASP A 109 -21.52 19.88 -19.55
C ASP A 109 -20.52 18.92 -18.89
N PHE A 110 -19.34 19.45 -18.53
CA PHE A 110 -18.25 18.64 -17.97
C PHE A 110 -18.57 18.13 -16.56
N GLU A 111 -19.42 18.83 -15.80
CA GLU A 111 -19.84 18.41 -14.46
C GLU A 111 -20.60 17.09 -14.54
N LYS A 112 -21.61 17.02 -15.41
CA LYS A 112 -22.36 15.77 -15.65
C LYS A 112 -21.50 14.65 -16.23
N LEU A 113 -20.53 14.98 -17.09
CA LEU A 113 -19.62 13.98 -17.65
C LEU A 113 -18.75 13.35 -16.57
N ILE A 114 -18.17 14.17 -15.69
CA ILE A 114 -17.36 13.70 -14.56
C ILE A 114 -18.22 12.87 -13.61
N GLU A 115 -19.41 13.35 -13.23
CA GLU A 115 -20.33 12.60 -12.37
C GLU A 115 -20.72 11.24 -12.97
N ALA A 116 -20.96 11.18 -14.28
CA ALA A 116 -21.25 9.93 -14.97
C ALA A 116 -20.07 8.95 -14.89
N GLU A 117 -18.84 9.41 -15.08
CA GLU A 117 -17.65 8.56 -14.93
C GLU A 117 -17.43 8.14 -13.47
N VAL A 118 -17.63 9.03 -12.50
CA VAL A 118 -17.52 8.70 -11.06
C VAL A 118 -18.53 7.62 -10.68
N ASN A 119 -19.77 7.73 -11.12
CA ASN A 119 -20.80 6.72 -10.84
C ASN A 119 -20.46 5.36 -11.46
N LYS A 120 -19.83 5.32 -12.62
CA LYS A 120 -19.34 4.06 -13.23
C LYS A 120 -18.24 3.42 -12.39
N VAL A 121 -17.27 4.21 -11.94
CA VAL A 121 -16.15 3.73 -11.10
C VAL A 121 -16.65 3.27 -9.74
N LYS A 122 -17.48 4.07 -9.06
CA LYS A 122 -18.06 3.73 -7.74
C LYS A 122 -18.96 2.49 -7.81
N GLY A 123 -19.72 2.31 -8.89
CA GLY A 123 -20.53 1.10 -9.08
C GLY A 123 -19.73 -0.20 -9.22
N ALA A 124 -18.43 -0.12 -9.52
CA ALA A 124 -17.53 -1.27 -9.64
C ALA A 124 -16.74 -1.57 -8.35
N SER A 125 -16.71 -0.64 -7.40
CA SER A 125 -15.94 -0.75 -6.15
C SER A 125 -16.83 -1.19 -4.98
N SER A 126 -16.69 -2.43 -4.54
CA SER A 126 -17.30 -2.94 -3.31
C SER A 126 -16.22 -3.44 -2.35
N THR A 127 -15.44 -2.54 -1.78
CA THR A 127 -14.51 -2.89 -0.69
C THR A 127 -15.16 -2.50 0.63
N SER A 128 -15.24 -3.44 1.56
CA SER A 128 -15.66 -3.12 2.93
C SER A 128 -14.52 -2.38 3.61
N LEU A 129 -14.81 -1.18 4.11
CA LEU A 129 -13.83 -0.31 4.77
C LEU A 129 -13.12 -1.00 5.95
N GLU A 130 -13.83 -1.88 6.67
CA GLU A 130 -13.28 -2.64 7.80
C GLU A 130 -12.23 -3.68 7.40
N ASN A 131 -12.28 -4.16 6.15
CA ASN A 131 -11.33 -5.13 5.61
C ASN A 131 -10.26 -4.45 4.75
N HIS A 132 -10.23 -3.12 4.72
CA HIS A 132 -9.25 -2.40 3.94
C HIS A 132 -7.83 -2.71 4.48
N PRO A 133 -6.84 -3.02 3.62
CA PRO A 133 -5.50 -3.44 4.07
C PRO A 133 -4.84 -2.50 5.07
N LEU A 134 -4.99 -1.18 4.89
CA LEU A 134 -4.43 -0.18 5.81
C LEU A 134 -5.07 -0.22 7.21
N ILE A 135 -6.36 -0.54 7.31
CA ILE A 135 -7.07 -0.67 8.60
C ILE A 135 -6.68 -1.97 9.28
N ARG A 136 -6.57 -3.06 8.52
CA ARG A 136 -6.06 -4.33 9.03
C ARG A 136 -4.64 -4.18 9.61
N GLN A 137 -3.73 -3.58 8.85
CA GLN A 137 -2.37 -3.29 9.33
C GLN A 137 -2.36 -2.40 10.58
N PHE A 138 -3.30 -1.45 10.69
CA PHE A 138 -3.45 -0.65 11.91
C PHE A 138 -3.81 -1.54 13.10
N ARG A 139 -4.84 -2.37 12.97
CA ARG A 139 -5.30 -3.26 14.03
C ARG A 139 -4.23 -4.29 14.42
N GLU A 140 -3.53 -4.86 13.44
CA GLU A 140 -2.48 -5.85 13.65
C GLU A 140 -1.31 -5.27 14.45
N ALA A 141 -0.87 -4.06 14.10
CA ALA A 141 0.22 -3.40 14.81
C ALA A 141 -0.13 -3.11 16.28
N VAL A 142 -1.37 -2.67 16.54
CA VAL A 142 -1.87 -2.47 17.91
C VAL A 142 -1.97 -3.81 18.65
N TRP A 143 -2.53 -4.84 18.03
CA TRP A 143 -2.68 -6.18 18.60
C TRP A 143 -1.34 -6.80 19.01
N LYS A 144 -0.31 -6.67 18.16
CA LYS A 144 1.03 -7.22 18.35
C LYS A 144 1.70 -6.74 19.65
N VAL A 145 1.33 -5.57 20.18
CA VAL A 145 1.89 -5.03 21.44
C VAL A 145 1.66 -5.98 22.62
N HIS A 146 0.55 -6.70 22.63
CA HIS A 146 0.16 -7.61 23.72
C HIS A 146 0.20 -9.10 23.34
N HIS A 147 0.26 -9.42 22.05
CA HIS A 147 0.09 -10.77 21.53
C HIS A 147 1.18 -11.11 20.51
N GLU A 148 2.43 -10.81 20.84
CA GLU A 148 3.56 -11.12 19.97
C GLU A 148 3.62 -12.62 19.65
N GLY A 149 3.76 -12.95 18.36
CA GLY A 149 3.75 -14.33 17.88
C GLY A 149 2.36 -14.95 17.70
N GLN A 150 1.28 -14.25 18.07
CA GLN A 150 -0.10 -14.70 17.84
C GLN A 150 -0.75 -13.88 16.72
N SER A 151 -1.49 -14.55 15.83
CA SER A 151 -2.36 -13.90 14.86
C SER A 151 -3.54 -13.20 15.57
N MET A 152 -4.16 -12.25 14.89
CA MET A 152 -5.35 -11.58 15.43
C MET A 152 -6.56 -12.53 15.37
N PRO A 153 -7.43 -12.56 16.39
CA PRO A 153 -8.66 -13.35 16.34
C PRO A 153 -9.54 -12.92 15.16
N GLY A 154 -10.01 -13.89 14.37
CA GLY A 154 -10.84 -13.65 13.17
C GLY A 154 -10.07 -13.70 11.85
N ASP A 155 -8.74 -13.80 11.89
CA ASP A 155 -7.88 -13.96 10.70
C ASP A 155 -7.80 -15.41 10.19
N GLU A 156 -8.25 -16.38 10.99
CA GLU A 156 -8.17 -17.83 10.74
C GLU A 156 -9.09 -18.33 9.60
N GLN A 157 -10.02 -17.50 9.13
CA GLN A 157 -10.93 -17.85 8.02
C GLN A 157 -10.40 -17.43 6.64
N GLU A 158 -9.18 -16.88 6.57
CA GLU A 158 -8.55 -16.41 5.34
C GLU A 158 -7.40 -17.31 4.86
N ASP A 159 -7.42 -18.59 5.23
CA ASP A 159 -6.38 -19.59 4.90
C ASP A 159 -6.31 -20.01 3.41
N ILE A 160 -6.86 -19.23 2.47
CA ILE A 160 -6.58 -19.37 1.04
C ILE A 160 -6.42 -18.00 0.35
N VAL A 161 -5.49 -17.17 0.81
CA VAL A 161 -4.59 -16.41 -0.09
C VAL A 161 -3.19 -16.33 0.54
N MET A 162 -2.54 -17.49 0.68
CA MET A 162 -1.08 -17.53 0.78
C MET A 162 -0.49 -17.18 -0.57
N THR A 163 -0.19 -15.90 -0.78
CA THR A 163 0.82 -15.49 -1.77
C THR A 163 1.34 -14.09 -1.41
N SER A 164 2.22 -14.01 -0.41
CA SER A 164 3.25 -12.97 -0.30
C SER A 164 2.82 -11.54 -0.68
N THR A 165 1.88 -10.91 0.05
CA THR A 165 1.48 -9.51 -0.21
C THR A 165 1.39 -8.68 1.08
N GLN A 166 2.46 -8.60 1.87
CA GLN A 166 2.56 -7.58 2.93
C GLN A 166 2.80 -6.17 2.36
N THR A 167 2.98 -6.03 1.04
CA THR A 167 3.20 -4.74 0.38
C THR A 167 2.52 -4.65 -0.98
N SER A 168 2.05 -3.45 -1.32
CA SER A 168 1.48 -3.07 -2.63
C SER A 168 2.45 -3.21 -3.81
N LEU A 169 3.69 -3.61 -3.55
CA LEU A 169 4.79 -3.67 -4.52
C LEU A 169 4.82 -5.03 -5.22
N LEU A 170 4.91 -5.02 -6.56
CA LEU A 170 4.96 -6.26 -7.36
C LEU A 170 6.32 -6.95 -7.33
N ASN A 171 7.36 -6.28 -6.87
CA ASN A 171 8.69 -6.84 -6.69
C ASN A 171 9.39 -6.22 -5.49
N ILE A 172 10.15 -7.03 -4.77
CA ILE A 172 10.91 -6.64 -3.57
C ILE A 172 12.39 -6.44 -3.85
N THR A 173 12.87 -6.85 -5.03
CA THR A 173 14.25 -6.65 -5.51
C THR A 173 14.25 -6.03 -6.89
N CYS A 174 15.26 -5.19 -7.18
CA CYS A 174 15.46 -4.67 -8.53
C CYS A 174 16.05 -5.77 -9.41
N PRO A 175 15.41 -6.11 -10.55
CA PRO A 175 15.87 -7.21 -11.41
C PRO A 175 17.19 -6.93 -12.15
N LEU A 176 17.67 -5.67 -12.16
CA LEU A 176 18.93 -5.30 -12.82
C LEU A 176 20.12 -5.26 -11.86
N THR A 177 19.90 -4.84 -10.61
CA THR A 177 20.98 -4.67 -9.63
C THR A 177 20.99 -5.75 -8.55
N GLY A 178 19.90 -6.52 -8.43
CA GLY A 178 19.68 -7.47 -7.34
C GLY A 178 19.43 -6.80 -5.97
N LYS A 179 19.54 -5.47 -5.87
CA LYS A 179 19.33 -4.75 -4.60
C LYS A 179 17.87 -4.85 -4.17
N PRO A 180 17.58 -5.00 -2.87
CA PRO A 180 16.22 -4.90 -2.37
C PRO A 180 15.70 -3.49 -2.59
N VAL A 181 14.40 -3.37 -2.84
CA VAL A 181 13.73 -2.11 -3.14
C VAL A 181 13.91 -1.08 -2.02
N THR A 182 14.01 -1.54 -0.76
CA THR A 182 14.31 -0.71 0.41
C THR A 182 15.68 -0.04 0.36
N GLN A 183 16.65 -0.56 -0.41
CA GLN A 183 18.03 -0.05 -0.50
C GLN A 183 18.32 0.68 -1.83
N LEU A 184 17.28 0.95 -2.65
CA LEU A 184 17.44 1.71 -3.87
C LEU A 184 17.66 3.20 -3.57
N THR A 185 18.55 3.84 -4.32
CA THR A 185 18.87 5.27 -4.14
C THR A 185 17.85 6.15 -4.86
N GLU A 186 17.56 5.82 -6.11
CA GLU A 186 16.52 6.47 -6.94
C GLU A 186 15.56 5.39 -7.47
N PRO A 187 14.58 4.94 -6.67
CA PRO A 187 13.60 3.96 -7.10
C PRO A 187 12.67 4.58 -8.16
N VAL A 188 12.47 3.86 -9.26
CA VAL A 188 11.54 4.22 -10.33
C VAL A 188 10.65 3.04 -10.66
N ARG A 189 9.41 3.33 -11.06
CA ARG A 189 8.38 2.35 -11.40
C ARG A 189 7.90 2.58 -12.82
N SER A 190 7.65 1.49 -13.54
CA SER A 190 7.00 1.57 -14.85
C SER A 190 5.49 1.77 -14.69
N ALA A 191 4.93 2.79 -15.33
CA ALA A 191 3.48 3.01 -15.36
C ALA A 191 2.71 1.86 -16.03
N ASP A 192 3.35 1.08 -16.91
CA ASP A 192 2.69 0.04 -17.72
C ASP A 192 2.68 -1.36 -17.06
N CYS A 193 3.67 -1.65 -16.22
CA CYS A 193 3.82 -2.95 -15.54
C CYS A 193 4.00 -2.88 -14.01
N ARG A 194 4.10 -1.68 -13.43
CA ARG A 194 4.26 -1.43 -11.99
C ARG A 194 5.49 -2.06 -11.31
N HIS A 195 6.42 -2.63 -12.08
CA HIS A 195 7.70 -3.11 -11.55
C HIS A 195 8.66 -1.95 -11.23
N ILE A 196 9.48 -2.15 -10.19
CA ILE A 196 10.37 -1.17 -9.58
C ILE A 196 11.83 -1.47 -9.95
N TYR A 197 12.58 -0.41 -10.25
CA TYR A 197 13.97 -0.47 -10.67
C TYR A 197 14.80 0.65 -10.04
N GLU A 198 16.12 0.50 -10.06
CA GLU A 198 17.05 1.61 -9.87
C GLU A 198 17.11 2.45 -11.15
N LYS A 199 17.02 3.78 -11.03
CA LYS A 199 16.92 4.71 -12.17
C LYS A 199 18.09 4.63 -13.14
N VAL A 200 19.34 4.69 -12.66
CA VAL A 200 20.50 4.72 -13.56
C VAL A 200 20.64 3.40 -14.36
N PRO A 201 20.56 2.21 -13.73
CA PRO A 201 20.61 0.93 -14.44
C PRO A 201 19.48 0.72 -15.44
N ILE A 202 18.23 1.05 -15.10
CA ILE A 202 17.11 0.85 -16.03
C ILE A 202 17.23 1.76 -17.25
N MET A 203 17.65 3.00 -17.06
CA MET A 203 17.86 3.94 -18.16
C MET A 203 19.00 3.49 -19.07
N HIS A 204 20.05 2.87 -18.53
CA HIS A 204 21.13 2.29 -19.33
C HIS A 204 20.64 1.04 -20.10
N TYR A 205 19.90 0.15 -19.45
CA TYR A 205 19.30 -1.03 -20.06
C TYR A 205 18.40 -0.67 -21.25
N MET A 206 17.53 0.34 -21.08
CA MET A 206 16.62 0.78 -22.12
C MET A 206 17.31 1.42 -23.33
N LYS A 207 18.51 1.98 -23.15
CA LYS A 207 19.33 2.51 -24.25
C LYS A 207 19.96 1.39 -25.09
N ASN A 208 20.34 0.29 -24.44
CA ASN A 208 21.09 -0.79 -25.07
C ASN A 208 20.21 -1.90 -25.67
N GLN A 209 18.98 -2.08 -25.18
CA GLN A 209 18.07 -3.11 -25.66
C GLN A 209 17.00 -2.54 -26.60
N ARG A 210 16.76 -3.19 -27.75
CA ARG A 210 15.72 -2.81 -28.71
C ARG A 210 14.91 -4.04 -29.18
N PRO A 211 13.60 -4.15 -28.87
CA PRO A 211 12.83 -3.27 -27.99
C PRO A 211 13.19 -3.50 -26.51
N PRO A 212 13.18 -2.44 -25.66
CA PRO A 212 13.48 -2.58 -24.23
C PRO A 212 12.33 -3.27 -23.50
N LYS A 213 12.42 -4.59 -23.30
CA LYS A 213 11.39 -5.37 -22.59
C LYS A 213 11.60 -5.29 -21.09
N CYS A 214 10.53 -5.39 -20.31
CA CYS A 214 10.60 -5.54 -18.87
C CYS A 214 11.58 -6.66 -18.46
N PRO A 215 12.59 -6.39 -17.60
CA PRO A 215 13.56 -7.40 -17.16
C PRO A 215 12.97 -8.53 -16.28
N ILE A 216 11.74 -8.36 -15.76
CA ILE A 216 11.06 -9.38 -14.97
C ILE A 216 10.60 -10.52 -15.88
N ALA A 217 11.00 -11.74 -15.53
CA ALA A 217 10.59 -12.96 -16.24
C ALA A 217 9.05 -13.05 -16.30
N GLY A 218 8.52 -13.33 -17.50
CA GLY A 218 7.08 -13.46 -17.73
C GLY A 218 6.33 -12.14 -17.95
N CYS A 219 6.96 -10.96 -17.82
CA CYS A 219 6.30 -9.69 -18.12
C CYS A 219 6.42 -9.34 -19.62
N PRO A 220 5.30 -9.25 -20.39
CA PRO A 220 5.34 -8.99 -21.82
C PRO A 220 5.52 -7.51 -22.19
N ARG A 221 5.55 -6.60 -21.20
CA ARG A 221 5.52 -5.15 -21.43
C ARG A 221 6.86 -4.62 -21.96
N VAL A 222 6.77 -3.72 -22.94
CA VAL A 222 7.90 -2.94 -23.46
C VAL A 222 7.95 -1.61 -22.72
N LEU A 223 9.12 -1.28 -22.17
CA LEU A 223 9.33 -0.09 -21.36
C LEU A 223 9.50 1.17 -22.23
N GLN A 224 8.99 2.29 -21.75
CA GLN A 224 9.16 3.60 -22.38
C GLN A 224 9.84 4.57 -21.42
N VAL A 225 10.84 5.32 -21.91
CA VAL A 225 11.68 6.19 -21.05
C VAL A 225 10.83 7.20 -20.29
N GLY A 226 9.81 7.77 -20.94
CA GLY A 226 8.88 8.73 -20.32
C GLY A 226 7.85 8.10 -19.38
N ARG A 227 7.78 6.77 -19.27
CA ARG A 227 6.82 6.03 -18.41
C ARG A 227 7.47 5.33 -17.23
N VAL A 228 8.78 5.44 -17.08
CA VAL A 228 9.53 4.96 -15.92
C VAL A 228 9.78 6.15 -15.01
N ILE A 229 8.95 6.30 -13.98
CA ILE A 229 8.90 7.49 -13.12
C ILE A 229 8.93 7.10 -11.64
N CYS A 230 9.39 8.01 -10.79
CA CYS A 230 9.23 7.88 -9.35
C CYS A 230 7.97 8.64 -8.95
N ASP A 231 6.84 7.94 -8.78
CA ASP A 231 5.60 8.55 -8.31
C ASP A 231 5.59 8.71 -6.78
N SER A 232 4.74 9.61 -6.27
CA SER A 232 4.65 9.90 -4.83
C SER A 232 4.26 8.68 -3.99
N LEU A 233 3.51 7.72 -4.57
CA LEU A 233 3.08 6.51 -3.86
C LEU A 233 4.22 5.52 -3.71
N LEU A 234 5.06 5.37 -4.74
CA LEU A 234 6.24 4.52 -4.70
C LEU A 234 7.15 4.85 -3.51
N GLN A 235 7.38 6.13 -3.23
CA GLN A 235 8.22 6.52 -2.10
C GLN A 235 7.60 6.12 -0.76
N VAL A 236 6.28 6.31 -0.61
CA VAL A 236 5.55 5.94 0.61
C VAL A 236 5.55 4.44 0.81
N GLU A 237 5.28 3.66 -0.23
CA GLU A 237 5.25 2.19 -0.16
C GLU A 237 6.63 1.60 0.19
N ILE A 238 7.71 2.19 -0.31
CA ILE A 238 9.08 1.79 0.06
C ILE A 238 9.37 2.12 1.52
N GLU A 239 8.95 3.29 1.98
CA GLU A 239 9.17 3.72 3.35
C GLU A 239 8.35 2.91 4.36
N GLU A 240 7.13 2.52 3.99
CA GLU A 240 6.32 1.57 4.75
C GLU A 240 7.02 0.22 4.89
N LEU A 241 7.59 -0.32 3.79
CA LEU A 241 8.33 -1.58 3.81
C LEU A 241 9.62 -1.50 4.65
N ARG A 242 10.28 -0.33 4.68
CA ARG A 242 11.42 -0.09 5.59
C ARG A 242 10.99 -0.10 7.05
N SER A 243 9.83 0.47 7.34
CA SER A 243 9.30 0.64 8.69
C SER A 243 8.73 -0.65 9.30
N SER A 244 8.28 -1.61 8.47
CA SER A 244 7.74 -2.90 8.94
C SER A 244 8.81 -3.88 9.48
N GLY A 245 10.10 -3.55 9.37
CA GLY A 245 11.20 -4.44 9.76
C GLY A 245 11.37 -5.65 8.83
N PRO A 246 12.47 -6.41 8.93
CA PRO A 246 12.63 -7.65 8.18
C PRO A 246 11.58 -8.67 8.65
N SER A 247 10.63 -8.97 7.77
CA SER A 247 9.66 -10.05 7.97
C SER A 247 10.37 -11.41 7.90
N ALA A 248 10.83 -11.93 9.05
CA ALA A 248 11.21 -13.33 9.31
C ALA A 248 12.30 -13.96 8.41
N PRO A 249 12.94 -15.07 8.83
CA PRO A 249 14.06 -15.66 8.11
C PRO A 249 13.59 -16.31 6.81
N SER A 250 14.52 -16.34 5.84
CA SER A 250 14.43 -17.10 4.61
C SER A 250 13.91 -18.52 4.86
N ALA A 251 13.12 -19.02 3.91
CA ALA A 251 12.69 -20.41 3.80
C ALA A 251 13.87 -21.35 3.46
N GLU A 252 14.92 -21.36 4.29
CA GLU A 252 16.11 -22.20 4.11
C GLU A 252 16.32 -23.26 5.21
N ASN A 253 15.49 -23.30 6.26
CA ASN A 253 15.53 -24.40 7.24
C ASN A 253 14.32 -25.33 7.07
N ILE A 254 14.33 -26.12 6.00
CA ILE A 254 13.68 -27.42 6.02
C ILE A 254 14.81 -28.41 6.32
N GLU A 255 15.04 -28.69 7.60
CA GLU A 255 15.83 -29.87 7.98
C GLU A 255 15.01 -31.10 7.57
N ASP A 256 15.46 -31.69 6.47
CA ASP A 256 15.04 -32.98 5.94
C ASP A 256 15.36 -34.06 6.98
N LEU A 257 14.41 -34.31 7.89
CA LEU A 257 14.43 -35.48 8.75
C LEU A 257 13.88 -36.66 7.93
N ALA A 258 14.70 -37.16 7.01
CA ALA A 258 14.58 -38.53 6.56
C ALA A 258 15.04 -39.42 7.72
N ASP A 259 14.08 -39.96 8.47
CA ASP A 259 14.31 -41.12 9.33
C ASP A 259 14.66 -42.30 8.41
N ASP A 260 15.96 -42.56 8.27
CA ASP A 260 16.49 -43.79 7.69
C ASP A 260 16.14 -44.95 8.64
N GLU A 261 15.01 -45.62 8.39
CA GLU A 261 14.82 -47.01 8.80
C GLU A 261 15.73 -47.91 7.94
N ASP A 262 16.86 -48.35 8.51
CA ASP A 262 17.35 -49.74 8.51
C ASP A 262 18.79 -49.79 9.04
N ASP A 263 19.05 -50.57 10.10
CA ASP A 263 19.49 -51.96 9.95
C ASP A 263 20.17 -52.48 11.25
N SER A 264 19.66 -53.61 11.73
CA SER A 264 20.41 -54.77 12.25
C SER A 264 21.56 -54.60 13.25
N ASN A 265 21.40 -55.11 14.49
CA ASN A 265 22.24 -56.22 14.97
C ASN A 265 21.77 -56.88 16.28
N GLU A 266 21.75 -58.22 16.25
CA GLU A 266 21.80 -59.25 17.31
C GLU A 266 20.68 -59.39 18.36
#